data_AF-A0A922XD46-F1
#
_entry.id   AF-A0A922XD46-F1
#
_cell.length_a   1.000
_cell.length_b   1.000
_cell.length_c   1.000
_cell.angle_alpha   90.00
_cell.angle_beta   90.00
_cell.angle_gamma   90.00
#
_symmetry.space_group_name_H-M   'P 1'
#
loop_
_entity.id
_entity.type
_entity.pdbx_description
1 polymer ?
#
loop_
_entity_poly.entity_id
_entity_poly.type
_entity_poly.pdbx_seq_one_letter_code
_entity_poly.pdbx_strand_id
1 'polypeptide(L)'
;MKLSALWIALPTVLIVAASAQAQQCSCQGACRTGRCDPRSPSGPSHHYTCEEAYYQNSIWPRQYIVPARRGICEAFDVMGRNGWRRQNLLGPYHFEADGVQLNEAGRLKVEWILTQAPPQYRTLYVQRVANQERTNGRVESVQQFVSSLNGVDGPGDVQETYVRDDGYPAGMVDAVFTGFKANQPPPMLPPAGALESSN
;
A
#
# COMPACT_ATOMS: atom_id res chain seq x y z
N MET A 1 30.95 -12.86 -51.85
CA MET A 1 30.41 -14.20 -51.55
C MET A 1 30.34 -14.32 -50.03
N LYS A 2 29.22 -14.44 -49.32
CA LYS A 2 27.84 -14.89 -49.60
C LYS A 2 26.89 -14.19 -48.61
N LEU A 3 25.67 -13.94 -49.06
CA LEU A 3 24.48 -13.60 -48.29
C LEU A 3 24.07 -14.76 -47.36
N SER A 4 23.51 -14.47 -46.18
CA SER A 4 22.56 -15.33 -45.42
C SER A 4 22.02 -14.51 -44.23
N ALA A 5 20.83 -13.90 -44.34
CA ALA A 5 19.48 -14.45 -44.13
C ALA A 5 19.03 -14.38 -42.66
N LEU A 6 18.15 -13.39 -42.39
CA LEU A 6 17.29 -13.25 -41.23
C LEU A 6 16.43 -14.51 -41.02
N TRP A 7 16.23 -14.91 -39.76
CA TRP A 7 14.94 -15.42 -39.28
C TRP A 7 14.71 -14.97 -37.83
N ILE A 8 13.69 -14.14 -37.63
CA ILE A 8 13.14 -13.75 -36.34
C ILE A 8 12.20 -14.87 -35.91
N ALA A 9 12.53 -15.57 -34.83
CA ALA A 9 11.61 -16.49 -34.16
C ALA A 9 10.98 -15.76 -32.97
N LEU A 10 9.76 -15.26 -33.15
CA LEU A 10 8.86 -14.83 -32.07
C LEU A 10 8.39 -16.08 -31.32
N PRO A 11 8.56 -16.18 -29.98
CA PRO A 11 7.87 -17.20 -29.22
C PRO A 11 6.41 -16.79 -29.09
N THR A 12 5.53 -17.52 -29.77
CA THR A 12 4.09 -17.57 -29.51
C THR A 12 3.86 -17.91 -28.04
N VAL A 13 3.44 -16.93 -27.25
CA VAL A 13 2.91 -17.14 -25.91
C VAL A 13 1.55 -17.82 -26.06
N LEU A 14 1.55 -19.15 -25.97
CA LEU A 14 0.33 -19.93 -25.77
C LEU A 14 -0.23 -19.59 -24.39
N ILE A 15 -1.31 -18.82 -24.36
CA ILE A 15 -2.18 -18.71 -23.19
C ILE A 15 -2.84 -20.08 -23.02
N VAL A 16 -2.21 -20.94 -22.23
CA VAL A 16 -2.84 -22.18 -21.77
C VAL A 16 -3.88 -21.77 -20.74
N ALA A 17 -5.16 -21.85 -21.12
CA ALA A 17 -6.25 -21.84 -20.16
C ALA A 17 -5.97 -22.96 -19.14
N ALA A 18 -5.72 -22.58 -17.89
CA ALA A 18 -5.58 -23.52 -16.79
C ALA A 18 -6.97 -24.16 -16.55
N SER A 19 -7.29 -25.19 -17.32
CA SER A 19 -8.28 -26.16 -16.89
C SER A 19 -7.79 -26.69 -15.56
N ALA A 20 -8.61 -26.57 -14.51
CA ALA A 20 -8.42 -27.28 -13.25
C ALA A 20 -8.54 -28.78 -13.52
N GLN A 21 -7.52 -29.35 -14.14
CA GLN A 21 -7.27 -30.78 -14.09
C GLN A 21 -6.93 -31.01 -12.62
N ALA A 22 -7.88 -31.57 -11.87
CA ALA A 22 -7.58 -32.17 -10.59
C ALA A 22 -6.30 -32.97 -10.79
N GLN A 23 -5.20 -32.53 -10.17
CA GLN A 23 -3.91 -33.20 -10.29
C GLN A 23 -4.17 -34.66 -10.02
N GLN A 24 -4.14 -35.46 -11.08
CA GLN A 24 -4.26 -36.90 -10.97
C GLN A 24 -3.07 -37.29 -10.12
N CYS A 25 -3.34 -37.63 -8.85
CA CYS A 25 -2.34 -38.23 -8.00
C CYS A 25 -1.79 -39.40 -8.81
N SER A 26 -0.51 -39.33 -9.19
CA SER A 26 0.16 -40.34 -10.00
C SER A 26 0.45 -41.58 -9.16
N CYS A 27 -0.52 -42.04 -8.40
CA CYS A 27 -0.53 -43.32 -7.73
C CYS A 27 -0.95 -44.36 -8.78
N GLN A 28 -0.01 -44.76 -9.64
CA GLN A 28 -0.20 -45.86 -10.59
C GLN A 28 -0.32 -47.25 -9.92
N GLY A 29 -0.46 -47.31 -8.60
CA GLY A 29 -0.73 -48.51 -7.83
C GLY A 29 -1.75 -48.21 -6.75
N ALA A 30 -2.68 -49.13 -6.54
CA ALA A 30 -3.82 -48.99 -5.67
C ALA A 30 -3.47 -48.30 -4.33
N CYS A 31 -4.08 -47.14 -4.07
CA CYS A 31 -4.13 -46.52 -2.75
C CYS A 31 -4.93 -47.42 -1.79
N ARG A 32 -4.41 -48.59 -1.42
CA ARG A 32 -5.04 -49.48 -0.45
C ARG A 32 -4.80 -49.04 1.00
N THR A 33 -3.87 -48.11 1.24
CA THR A 33 -3.47 -47.67 2.59
C THR A 33 -3.31 -46.15 2.74
N GLY A 34 -3.79 -45.35 1.77
CA GLY A 34 -3.85 -43.88 1.89
C GLY A 34 -2.51 -43.12 1.88
N ARG A 35 -1.36 -43.78 1.73
CA ARG A 35 -0.05 -43.10 1.66
C ARG A 35 0.54 -43.15 0.25
N CYS A 36 0.82 -41.97 -0.31
CA CYS A 36 1.65 -41.82 -1.50
C CYS A 36 3.12 -42.08 -1.14
N ASP A 37 3.88 -42.73 -2.03
CA ASP A 37 5.30 -43.04 -1.82
C ASP A 37 6.12 -41.75 -1.63
N PRO A 38 6.94 -41.62 -0.56
CA PRO A 38 7.76 -40.45 -0.31
C PRO A 38 8.84 -40.17 -1.37
N ARG A 39 9.02 -41.05 -2.36
CA ARG A 39 10.00 -40.88 -3.45
C ARG A 39 9.51 -40.07 -4.66
N SER A 40 8.39 -39.35 -4.55
CA SER A 40 8.02 -38.34 -5.55
C SER A 40 9.15 -37.30 -5.67
N PRO A 41 9.57 -36.88 -6.88
CA PRO A 41 10.72 -35.99 -7.09
C PRO A 41 10.55 -34.57 -6.52
N SER A 42 9.45 -34.27 -5.85
CA SER A 42 9.11 -32.97 -5.26
C SER A 42 9.22 -32.95 -3.73
N GLY A 43 10.37 -33.33 -3.17
CA GLY A 43 10.81 -32.99 -1.80
C GLY A 43 9.95 -33.47 -0.60
N PRO A 44 10.47 -33.37 0.64
CA PRO A 44 9.89 -34.04 1.81
C PRO A 44 8.84 -33.25 2.60
N SER A 45 8.24 -32.17 2.08
CA SER A 45 7.50 -31.23 2.96
C SER A 45 5.99 -31.07 2.74
N HIS A 46 5.36 -31.74 1.78
CA HIS A 46 3.89 -31.70 1.63
C HIS A 46 3.31 -33.05 1.18
N HIS A 47 3.12 -33.96 2.13
CA HIS A 47 2.38 -35.20 1.89
C HIS A 47 0.90 -34.97 2.18
N TYR A 48 0.14 -34.46 1.20
CA TYR A 48 -1.30 -34.64 1.25
C TYR A 48 -1.62 -36.05 0.77
N THR A 49 -2.44 -36.80 1.51
CA THR A 49 -2.98 -38.06 1.00
C THR A 49 -3.89 -37.78 -0.21
N CYS A 50 -4.09 -38.76 -1.11
CA CYS A 50 -5.01 -38.58 -2.23
C CYS A 50 -6.44 -38.22 -1.77
N GLU A 51 -6.83 -38.76 -0.62
CA GLU A 51 -8.10 -38.49 0.02
C GLU A 51 -8.18 -37.03 0.48
N GLU A 52 -7.14 -36.52 1.16
CA GLU A 52 -7.05 -35.10 1.54
C GLU A 52 -7.10 -34.17 0.33
N ALA A 53 -6.36 -34.49 -0.74
CA ALA A 53 -6.36 -33.70 -1.97
C ALA A 53 -7.75 -33.66 -2.65
N TYR A 54 -8.46 -34.80 -2.68
CA TYR A 54 -9.83 -34.87 -3.19
C TYR A 54 -10.76 -33.98 -2.36
N TYR A 55 -10.72 -34.08 -1.02
CA TYR A 55 -11.55 -33.25 -0.16
C TYR A 55 -11.22 -31.76 -0.31
N GLN A 56 -9.95 -31.38 -0.36
CA GLN A 56 -9.52 -29.98 -0.59
C GLN A 56 -9.99 -29.42 -1.93
N ASN A 57 -9.92 -30.22 -3.00
CA ASN A 57 -10.44 -29.83 -4.31
C ASN A 57 -11.98 -29.75 -4.31
N SER A 58 -12.67 -30.64 -3.59
CA SER A 58 -14.13 -30.65 -3.53
C SER A 58 -14.72 -29.42 -2.83
N ILE A 59 -13.98 -28.86 -1.86
CA ILE A 59 -14.39 -27.64 -1.16
C ILE A 59 -13.93 -26.36 -1.87
N TRP A 60 -13.05 -26.47 -2.89
CA TRP A 60 -12.55 -25.33 -3.66
C TRP A 60 -13.69 -24.59 -4.38
N PRO A 61 -13.73 -23.25 -4.36
CA PRO A 61 -12.78 -22.31 -3.73
C PRO A 61 -13.19 -21.87 -2.31
N ARG A 62 -14.25 -22.45 -1.72
CA ARG A 62 -14.95 -21.91 -0.53
C ARG A 62 -14.03 -21.73 0.67
N GLN A 63 -13.07 -22.63 0.88
CA GLN A 63 -12.10 -22.57 1.99
C GLN A 63 -11.21 -21.34 1.94
N TYR A 64 -10.97 -20.76 0.76
CA TYR A 64 -10.09 -19.60 0.60
C TYR A 64 -10.83 -18.26 0.64
N ILE A 65 -12.16 -18.25 0.42
CA ILE A 65 -12.93 -17.00 0.29
C ILE A 65 -12.88 -16.16 1.57
N VAL A 66 -13.16 -16.77 2.74
CA VAL A 66 -13.21 -16.03 4.01
C VAL A 66 -11.82 -15.53 4.44
N PRO A 67 -10.76 -16.36 4.42
CA PRO A 67 -9.40 -15.88 4.68
C PRO A 67 -8.95 -14.79 3.70
N ALA A 68 -9.26 -14.93 2.40
CA ALA A 68 -8.90 -13.93 1.39
C ALA A 68 -9.59 -12.58 1.66
N ARG A 69 -10.90 -12.58 1.96
CA ARG A 69 -11.62 -11.35 2.32
C ARG A 69 -11.04 -10.68 3.55
N ARG A 70 -10.73 -11.45 4.59
CA ARG A 70 -10.09 -10.92 5.81
C ARG A 70 -8.72 -10.31 5.49
N GLY A 71 -7.88 -11.02 4.73
CA GLY A 71 -6.55 -10.52 4.35
C GLY A 71 -6.62 -9.22 3.54
N ILE A 72 -7.62 -9.07 2.67
CA ILE A 72 -7.87 -7.82 1.94
C ILE A 72 -8.25 -6.70 2.91
N CYS A 73 -9.22 -6.92 3.80
CA CYS A 73 -9.63 -5.89 4.78
C CYS A 73 -8.48 -5.48 5.70
N GLU A 74 -7.72 -6.45 6.23
CA GLU A 74 -6.56 -6.18 7.08
C GLU A 74 -5.49 -5.36 6.35
N ALA A 75 -5.24 -5.65 5.07
CA ALA A 75 -4.33 -4.85 4.26
C ALA A 75 -4.80 -3.40 4.12
N PHE A 76 -6.10 -3.17 3.87
CA PHE A 76 -6.66 -1.82 3.80
C PHE A 76 -6.59 -1.09 5.16
N ASP A 77 -6.82 -1.79 6.26
CA ASP A 77 -6.69 -1.20 7.60
C ASP A 77 -5.25 -0.73 7.87
N VAL A 78 -4.26 -1.54 7.50
CA VAL A 78 -2.84 -1.18 7.64
C VAL A 78 -2.50 0.02 6.74
N MET A 79 -2.97 0.02 5.49
CA MET A 79 -2.78 1.15 4.57
C MET A 79 -3.41 2.44 5.12
N GLY A 80 -4.63 2.36 5.66
CA GLY A 80 -5.32 3.50 6.27
C GLY A 80 -4.57 4.04 7.48
N ARG A 81 -4.10 3.17 8.39
CA ARG A 81 -3.29 3.58 9.55
C ARG A 81 -1.98 4.24 9.13
N ASN A 82 -1.30 3.71 8.12
CA ASN A 82 -0.06 4.30 7.59
C ASN A 82 -0.32 5.66 6.92
N GLY A 83 -1.45 5.80 6.21
CA GLY A 83 -1.90 7.07 5.65
C GLY A 83 -2.10 8.14 6.72
N TRP A 84 -2.83 7.81 7.80
CA TRP A 84 -3.00 8.70 8.95
C TRP A 84 -1.67 9.03 9.65
N ARG A 85 -0.80 8.03 9.84
CA ARG A 85 0.53 8.25 10.41
C ARG A 85 1.35 9.25 9.60
N ARG A 86 1.28 9.19 8.27
CA ARG A 86 1.95 10.14 7.38
C ARG A 86 1.28 11.50 7.37
N GLN A 87 -0.05 11.57 7.38
CA GLN A 87 -0.78 12.84 7.44
C GLN A 87 -0.45 13.61 8.72
N ASN A 88 -0.33 12.90 9.85
CA ASN A 88 -0.03 13.48 11.15
C ASN A 88 1.47 13.66 11.43
N LEU A 89 2.30 13.50 10.40
CA LEU A 89 3.74 13.63 10.52
C LEU A 89 4.18 15.10 10.45
N LEU A 90 4.96 15.52 11.43
CA LEU A 90 5.64 16.80 11.51
C LEU A 90 7.05 16.65 10.94
N GLY A 91 7.19 16.97 9.66
CA GLY A 91 8.47 17.05 8.95
C GLY A 91 9.23 18.36 9.20
N PRO A 92 10.44 18.52 8.63
CA PRO A 92 11.31 19.68 8.84
C PRO A 92 10.68 21.05 8.52
N TYR A 93 9.73 21.12 7.60
CA TYR A 93 9.05 22.36 7.19
C TYR A 93 8.03 22.89 8.20
N HIS A 94 7.71 22.13 9.24
CA HIS A 94 6.87 22.58 10.36
C HIS A 94 7.69 23.20 11.50
N PHE A 95 9.01 23.19 11.37
CA PHE A 95 9.91 23.78 12.33
C PHE A 95 10.54 25.04 11.74
N GLU A 96 10.95 25.94 12.62
CA GLU A 96 11.72 27.12 12.26
C GLU A 96 13.10 26.75 11.69
N ALA A 97 13.83 27.73 11.16
CA ALA A 97 15.18 27.51 10.63
C ALA A 97 16.17 26.98 11.69
N ASP A 98 15.92 27.28 12.97
CA ASP A 98 16.63 26.69 14.12
C ASP A 98 16.38 25.18 14.27
N GLY A 99 15.34 24.68 13.59
CA GLY A 99 14.86 23.31 13.50
C GLY A 99 14.53 22.66 14.83
N VAL A 100 14.16 23.43 15.86
CA VAL A 100 13.67 22.93 17.15
C VAL A 100 12.28 23.48 17.44
N GLN A 101 12.06 24.78 17.21
CA GLN A 101 10.78 25.41 17.51
C GLN A 101 9.74 25.19 16.42
N LEU A 102 8.47 25.05 16.81
CA LEU A 102 7.35 24.98 15.88
C LEU A 102 7.10 26.35 15.22
N ASN A 103 7.07 26.34 13.88
CA ASN A 103 6.64 27.48 13.09
C ASN A 103 5.11 27.54 13.00
N GLU A 104 4.58 28.59 12.36
CA GLU A 104 3.12 28.79 12.24
C GLU A 104 2.42 27.63 11.52
N ALA A 105 3.02 27.11 10.44
CA ALA A 105 2.47 25.97 9.71
C ALA A 105 2.41 24.70 10.58
N GLY A 106 3.42 24.49 11.43
CA GLY A 106 3.47 23.41 12.40
C GLY A 106 2.38 23.54 13.47
N ARG A 107 2.18 24.74 14.00
CA ARG A 107 1.12 25.01 15.01
C ARG A 107 -0.26 24.75 14.46
N LEU A 108 -0.57 25.30 13.28
CA LEU A 108 -1.84 25.09 12.59
C LEU A 108 -2.08 23.60 12.30
N LYS A 109 -1.03 22.86 11.93
CA LYS A 109 -1.16 21.41 11.71
C LYS A 109 -1.44 20.65 13.01
N VAL A 110 -0.76 20.97 14.10
CA VAL A 110 -1.02 20.35 15.40
C VAL A 110 -2.47 20.64 15.84
N GLU A 111 -2.94 21.88 15.71
CA GLU A 111 -4.32 22.26 16.03
C GLU A 111 -5.33 21.49 15.18
N TRP A 112 -5.08 21.36 13.87
CA TRP A 112 -5.94 20.58 12.98
C TRP A 112 -5.97 19.10 13.36
N ILE A 113 -4.83 18.49 13.71
CA ILE A 113 -4.77 17.08 14.11
C ILE A 113 -5.59 16.86 15.39
N LEU A 114 -5.45 17.74 16.38
CA LEU A 114 -6.15 17.58 17.65
C LEU A 114 -7.66 17.84 17.53
N THR A 115 -8.07 18.79 16.68
CA THR A 115 -9.48 19.20 16.56
C THR A 115 -10.27 18.44 15.49
N GLN A 116 -9.69 18.27 14.30
CA GLN A 116 -10.39 17.76 13.12
C GLN A 116 -10.12 16.27 12.84
N ALA A 117 -8.98 15.72 13.24
CA ALA A 117 -8.71 14.31 12.97
C ALA A 117 -9.64 13.41 13.80
N PRO A 118 -10.01 12.21 13.31
CA PRO A 118 -10.80 11.26 14.07
C PRO A 118 -10.09 10.87 15.38
N PRO A 119 -10.81 10.69 16.50
CA PRO A 119 -10.20 10.45 17.82
C PRO A 119 -9.17 9.31 17.85
N GLN A 120 -9.44 8.22 17.14
CA GLN A 120 -8.55 7.05 17.08
C GLN A 120 -7.23 7.28 16.32
N TYR A 121 -7.09 8.42 15.62
CA TYR A 121 -5.91 8.79 14.87
C TYR A 121 -5.28 10.09 15.37
N ARG A 122 -5.61 10.61 16.56
CA ARG A 122 -5.03 11.87 17.11
C ARG A 122 -3.63 11.68 17.72
N THR A 123 -2.78 10.89 17.07
CA THR A 123 -1.37 10.73 17.45
C THR A 123 -0.52 11.63 16.56
N LEU A 124 0.37 12.40 17.19
CA LEU A 124 1.31 13.29 16.53
C LEU A 124 2.63 12.56 16.30
N TYR A 125 3.15 12.60 15.08
CA TYR A 125 4.42 11.96 14.75
C TYR A 125 5.49 12.98 14.41
N VAL A 126 6.61 12.99 15.13
CA VAL A 126 7.74 13.88 14.85
C VAL A 126 8.80 13.14 14.06
N GLN A 127 9.18 13.69 12.90
CA GLN A 127 10.24 13.11 12.09
C GLN A 127 11.61 13.27 12.76
N ARG A 128 12.32 12.15 12.96
CA ARG A 128 13.67 12.14 13.51
C ARG A 128 14.66 12.81 12.56
N VAL A 129 15.60 13.56 13.14
CA VAL A 129 16.76 14.14 12.45
C VAL A 129 18.04 13.44 12.90
N ALA A 130 19.15 13.67 12.18
CA ALA A 130 20.42 13.00 12.46
C ALA A 130 20.97 13.24 13.87
N ASN A 131 20.60 14.36 14.50
CA ASN A 131 20.98 14.71 15.86
C ASN A 131 19.82 14.39 16.83
N GLN A 132 20.08 13.57 17.85
CA GLN A 132 19.04 13.13 18.78
C GLN A 132 18.61 14.27 19.71
N GLU A 133 19.53 15.14 20.12
CA GLU A 133 19.20 16.29 20.98
C GLU A 133 18.19 17.23 20.30
N ARG A 134 18.35 17.48 19.00
CA ARG A 134 17.39 18.24 18.20
C ARG A 134 16.06 17.52 18.02
N THR A 135 16.08 16.20 17.88
CA THR A 135 14.84 15.40 17.82
C THR A 135 14.07 15.52 19.14
N ASN A 136 14.76 15.39 20.28
CA ASN A 136 14.16 15.53 21.60
C ASN A 136 13.61 16.95 21.80
N GLY A 137 14.35 17.98 21.40
CA GLY A 137 13.88 19.37 21.47
C GLY A 137 12.63 19.62 20.61
N ARG A 138 12.52 18.99 19.43
CA ARG A 138 11.30 19.06 18.60
C ARG A 138 10.10 18.41 19.29
N VAL A 139 10.30 17.21 19.86
CA VAL A 139 9.26 16.51 20.60
C VAL A 139 8.80 17.34 21.80
N GLU A 140 9.74 17.95 22.53
CA GLU A 140 9.45 18.83 23.67
C GLU A 140 8.70 20.09 23.24
N SER A 141 9.12 20.78 22.17
CA SER A 141 8.43 21.96 21.64
C SER A 141 6.98 21.63 21.23
N VAL A 142 6.77 20.49 20.59
CA VAL A 142 5.42 20.02 20.23
C VAL A 142 4.61 19.70 21.48
N GLN A 143 5.18 18.97 22.45
CA GLN A 143 4.50 18.62 23.70
C GLN A 143 4.10 19.87 24.49
N GLN A 144 4.96 20.88 24.51
CA GLN A 144 4.69 22.17 25.15
C GLN A 144 3.53 22.89 24.47
N PHE A 145 3.51 22.91 23.13
CA PHE A 145 2.41 23.52 22.37
C PHE A 145 1.09 22.76 22.57
N VAL A 146 1.12 21.43 22.53
CA VAL A 146 -0.05 20.58 22.84
C VAL A 146 -0.60 20.88 24.23
N SER A 147 0.29 21.02 25.23
CA SER A 147 -0.10 21.40 26.60
C SER A 147 -0.68 22.81 26.70
N SER A 148 -0.35 23.70 25.76
CA SER A 148 -0.96 25.04 25.71
C SER A 148 -2.39 25.03 25.15
N LEU A 149 -2.75 24.00 24.37
CA LEU A 149 -4.06 23.82 23.76
C LEU A 149 -5.05 23.06 24.68
N ASN A 150 -4.70 22.85 25.95
CA ASN A 150 -5.49 22.13 26.96
C ASN A 150 -6.97 22.59 26.95
N GLY A 151 -7.83 21.75 26.37
CA GLY A 151 -9.25 22.03 26.10
C GLY A 151 -9.80 21.24 24.90
N VAL A 152 -8.91 20.74 24.03
CA VAL A 152 -9.27 19.87 22.90
C VAL A 152 -9.15 18.39 23.31
N ASP A 153 -10.25 17.65 23.27
CA ASP A 153 -10.32 16.24 23.67
C ASP A 153 -9.35 15.37 22.87
N GLY A 154 -8.32 14.84 23.53
CA GLY A 154 -7.45 13.80 22.99
C GLY A 154 -6.14 13.73 23.76
N PRO A 155 -5.63 12.53 24.12
CA PRO A 155 -4.26 12.41 24.59
C PRO A 155 -3.38 12.82 23.41
N GLY A 156 -2.82 14.02 23.46
CA GLY A 156 -1.86 14.49 22.47
C GLY A 156 -0.56 13.73 22.61
N ASP A 157 -0.61 12.44 22.25
CA ASP A 157 0.51 11.52 22.27
C ASP A 157 1.46 11.93 21.15
N VAL A 158 2.65 12.40 21.55
CA VAL A 158 3.71 12.83 20.66
C VAL A 158 4.75 11.72 20.58
N GLN A 159 4.88 11.12 19.41
CA GLN A 159 5.78 9.99 19.17
C GLN A 159 6.83 10.35 18.12
N GLU A 160 8.08 9.98 18.33
CA GLU A 160 9.10 10.09 17.28
C GLU A 160 8.96 8.98 16.23
N THR A 161 9.33 9.26 14.98
CA THR A 161 9.30 8.27 13.90
C THR A 161 10.47 8.38 12.94
N TYR A 162 10.89 7.22 12.43
CA TYR A 162 11.84 7.09 11.33
C TYR A 162 11.20 7.28 9.96
N VAL A 163 9.86 7.30 9.89
CA VAL A 163 9.15 7.62 8.65
C VAL A 163 9.56 9.03 8.24
N ARG A 164 10.00 9.17 6.99
CA ARG A 164 10.33 10.47 6.41
C ARG A 164 9.11 11.01 5.68
N ASP A 165 8.95 12.33 5.69
CA ASP A 165 8.06 12.93 4.72
C ASP A 165 8.74 12.86 3.35
N ASP A 166 8.20 12.05 2.43
CA ASP A 166 8.55 12.21 1.01
C ASP A 166 7.77 13.42 0.50
N GLY A 167 8.34 14.60 0.73
CA GLY A 167 7.82 15.83 0.16
C GLY A 167 8.10 15.90 -1.33
N TYR A 168 7.21 16.53 -2.08
CA TYR A 168 7.52 17.03 -3.41
C TYR A 168 7.98 18.47 -3.28
N PRO A 169 9.12 18.86 -3.87
CA PRO A 169 9.55 20.26 -3.84
C PRO A 169 8.47 21.12 -4.49
N ALA A 170 8.13 22.25 -3.85
CA ALA A 170 7.06 23.13 -4.30
C ALA A 170 7.21 23.55 -5.76
N GLY A 171 8.44 23.78 -6.23
CA GLY A 171 8.71 24.11 -7.63
C GLY A 171 8.37 23.00 -8.63
N MET A 172 8.49 21.73 -8.24
CA MET A 172 8.06 20.60 -9.08
C MET A 172 6.53 20.54 -9.13
N VAL A 173 5.88 20.74 -7.99
CA VAL A 173 4.41 20.75 -7.91
C VAL A 173 3.84 21.90 -8.75
N ASP A 174 4.42 23.10 -8.64
CA ASP A 174 4.05 24.27 -9.43
C ASP A 174 4.28 24.07 -10.93
N ALA A 175 5.42 23.48 -11.31
CA ALA A 175 5.70 23.15 -12.70
C ALA A 175 4.69 22.17 -13.30
N VAL A 176 4.25 21.17 -12.52
CA VAL A 176 3.21 20.22 -12.95
C VAL A 176 1.87 20.92 -13.11
N PHE A 177 1.43 21.73 -12.14
CA PHE A 177 0.15 22.43 -12.24
C PHE A 177 0.14 23.46 -13.37
N THR A 178 1.23 24.22 -13.53
CA THR A 178 1.38 25.19 -14.60
C THR A 178 1.42 24.49 -15.96
N GLY A 179 2.19 23.41 -16.09
CA GLY A 179 2.25 22.60 -17.31
C GLY A 179 0.90 21.95 -17.66
N PHE A 180 0.16 21.47 -16.66
CA PHE A 180 -1.18 20.92 -16.86
C PHE A 180 -2.16 21.98 -17.36
N LYS A 181 -2.19 23.16 -16.75
CA LYS A 181 -3.03 24.28 -17.21
C LYS A 181 -2.66 24.76 -18.60
N ALA A 182 -1.36 24.86 -18.90
CA ALA A 182 -0.87 25.29 -20.21
C ALA A 182 -1.21 24.31 -21.33
N ASN A 183 -1.24 23.01 -21.03
CA ASN A 183 -1.51 21.94 -21.99
C ASN A 183 -2.97 21.43 -21.97
N GLN A 184 -3.87 22.07 -21.22
CA GLN A 184 -5.27 21.66 -21.23
C GLN A 184 -5.89 21.96 -22.61
N PRO A 185 -6.45 20.95 -23.30
CA PRO A 185 -7.19 21.21 -24.52
C PRO A 185 -8.42 22.06 -24.18
N PRO A 186 -8.83 22.98 -25.07
CA PRO A 186 -10.01 23.79 -24.86
C PRO A 186 -11.21 22.85 -24.63
N PRO A 187 -12.10 23.14 -23.66
CA PRO A 187 -13.27 22.30 -23.41
C PRO A 187 -14.14 22.26 -24.66
N MET A 188 -14.32 21.07 -25.24
CA MET A 188 -15.18 20.87 -26.41
C MET A 188 -16.42 20.09 -26.00
N LEU A 189 -17.59 20.58 -26.43
CA LEU A 189 -18.80 19.76 -26.37
C LEU A 189 -18.66 18.62 -27.38
N PRO A 190 -19.15 17.41 -27.06
CA PRO A 190 -19.27 16.37 -28.07
C PRO A 190 -20.12 16.90 -29.25
N PRO A 191 -19.77 16.54 -30.50
CA PRO A 191 -20.49 17.02 -31.66
C PRO A 191 -21.98 16.66 -31.56
N ALA A 192 -22.85 17.61 -31.94
CA ALA A 192 -24.29 17.39 -31.97
C ALA A 192 -24.60 16.14 -32.81
N GLY A 193 -25.13 15.09 -32.17
CA GLY A 193 -25.39 13.77 -32.76
C GLY A 193 -24.66 12.61 -32.08
N ALA A 194 -23.60 12.84 -31.28
CA ALA A 194 -22.89 11.77 -30.58
C ALA A 194 -23.72 11.07 -29.48
N LEU A 195 -24.82 11.69 -29.02
CA LEU A 195 -25.76 11.11 -28.06
C LEU A 195 -26.91 10.34 -28.71
N GLU A 196 -27.04 10.35 -30.04
CA GLU A 196 -28.13 9.65 -30.75
C GLU A 196 -27.80 8.20 -31.12
N SER A 197 -26.52 7.78 -31.09
CA SER A 197 -26.11 6.42 -31.47
C SER A 197 -26.19 5.38 -30.33
N SER A 198 -26.89 5.70 -29.23
CA SER A 198 -26.99 4.82 -28.04
C SER A 198 -28.41 4.26 -27.81
N ASN A 199 -29.28 4.28 -28.83
CA ASN A 199 -30.58 3.59 -28.81
C ASN A 199 -30.62 2.45 -29.84
#